data_AF-A0A7X9M3I6-F1
#
_entry.id   AF-A0A7X9M3I6-F1
#
_cell.length_a   1.000
_cell.length_b   1.000
_cell.length_c   1.000
_cell.angle_alpha   90.00
_cell.angle_beta   90.00
_cell.angle_gamma   90.00
#
_symmetry.space_group_name_H-M   'P 1'
#
loop_
_entity.id
_entity.type
_entity.pdbx_description
1 polymer ?
#
loop_
_entity_poly.entity_id
_entity_poly.type
_entity_poly.pdbx_seq_one_letter_code
_entity_poly.pdbx_strand_id
1 'polypeptide(L)'
;MKIEPNVVKLSSKQRLLKLQELLAKYTDEDHEFTLEEILDQFYKEYEVYPGKKAIRDDLIELEKSLLFDVTVNQAKEGVEKYYSHQGRLFEIHELRLLIDAVSSAKFISNEDTESLVGKIKQLTSQNLAKQ
;
A
#
# COMPACT_ATOMS: atom_id res chain seq x y z
N MET A 1 15.65 -18.64 -30.01
CA MET A 1 16.38 -18.19 -28.81
C MET A 1 15.33 -17.80 -27.79
N LYS A 2 15.09 -18.62 -26.76
CA LYS A 2 14.19 -18.24 -25.66
C LYS A 2 14.97 -17.26 -24.79
N ILE A 3 14.57 -15.99 -24.80
CA ILE A 3 15.06 -15.01 -23.85
C ILE A 3 14.39 -15.40 -22.53
N GLU A 4 15.10 -16.09 -21.66
CA GLU A 4 14.64 -16.23 -20.28
C GLU A 4 14.64 -14.84 -19.66
N PRO A 5 13.48 -14.33 -19.20
CA PRO A 5 13.46 -13.04 -18.53
C PRO A 5 14.39 -13.17 -17.31
N ASN A 6 15.31 -12.21 -17.18
CA ASN A 6 16.21 -12.14 -16.05
C ASN A 6 15.36 -11.82 -14.80
N VAL A 7 14.84 -12.86 -14.14
CA VAL A 7 13.92 -12.69 -13.00
C VAL A 7 14.73 -12.10 -11.86
N VAL A 8 14.54 -10.81 -11.62
CA VAL A 8 15.16 -10.12 -10.48
C VAL A 8 14.66 -10.79 -9.20
N LYS A 9 15.51 -11.60 -8.58
CA LYS A 9 15.18 -12.31 -7.34
C LYS A 9 15.33 -11.37 -6.16
N LEU A 10 14.21 -10.95 -5.59
CA LEU A 10 14.21 -10.14 -4.36
C LEU A 10 14.67 -10.97 -3.17
N SER A 11 15.51 -10.38 -2.32
CA SER A 11 15.75 -10.90 -0.97
C SER A 11 14.47 -10.82 -0.13
N SER A 12 14.36 -11.63 0.92
CA SER A 12 13.18 -11.58 1.81
C SER A 12 12.97 -10.20 2.44
N LYS A 13 14.05 -9.49 2.80
CA LYS A 13 13.96 -8.13 3.36
C LYS A 13 13.39 -7.13 2.35
N GLN A 14 13.86 -7.17 1.10
CA GLN A 14 13.33 -6.29 0.05
C GLN A 14 11.88 -6.61 -0.29
N ARG A 15 11.51 -7.90 -0.31
CA ARG A 15 10.15 -8.34 -0.60
C ARG A 15 9.17 -7.89 0.50
N LEU A 16 9.55 -8.05 1.77
CA LEU A 16 8.75 -7.60 2.92
C LEU A 16 8.50 -6.09 2.88
N LEU A 17 9.55 -5.28 2.65
CA LEU A 17 9.42 -3.82 2.53
C LEU A 17 8.52 -3.39 1.36
N LYS A 18 8.63 -4.08 0.23
CA LYS A 18 7.78 -3.84 -0.95
C LYS A 18 6.33 -4.25 -0.72
N LEU A 19 6.10 -5.35 -0.02
CA LEU A 19 4.74 -5.76 0.36
C LEU A 19 4.10 -4.73 1.30
N GLN A 20 4.86 -4.26 2.29
CA GLN A 20 4.42 -3.19 3.20
C GLN A 20 4.02 -1.92 2.42
N GLU A 21 4.89 -1.46 1.52
CA GLU A 21 4.62 -0.30 0.65
C GLU A 21 3.37 -0.51 -0.20
N LEU A 22 3.20 -1.70 -0.78
CA LEU A 22 2.05 -2.05 -1.63
C LEU A 22 0.75 -1.98 -0.82
N LEU A 23 0.68 -2.63 0.33
CA LEU A 23 -0.50 -2.57 1.20
C LEU A 23 -0.80 -1.13 1.62
N ALA A 24 0.23 -0.36 2.02
CA ALA A 24 0.05 1.02 2.42
C ALA A 24 -0.48 1.92 1.28
N LYS A 25 -0.06 1.66 0.05
CA LYS A 25 -0.39 2.49 -1.12
C LYS A 25 -1.75 2.12 -1.73
N TYR A 26 -2.09 0.83 -1.76
CA TYR A 26 -3.21 0.33 -2.56
C TYR A 26 -4.41 -0.16 -1.77
N THR A 27 -4.26 -0.35 -0.46
CA THR A 27 -5.34 -0.88 0.37
C THR A 27 -5.77 0.09 1.47
N ASP A 28 -7.03 -0.03 1.86
CA ASP A 28 -7.69 0.67 2.96
C ASP A 28 -8.92 -0.14 3.39
N GLU A 29 -9.77 0.41 4.27
CA GLU A 29 -10.95 -0.27 4.83
C GLU A 29 -11.93 -0.76 3.75
N ASP A 30 -12.07 -0.03 2.65
CA ASP A 30 -13.01 -0.36 1.56
C ASP A 30 -12.32 -1.06 0.37
N HIS A 31 -10.99 -1.14 0.36
CA HIS A 31 -10.20 -1.65 -0.75
C HIS A 31 -9.18 -2.67 -0.25
N GLU A 32 -9.65 -3.88 0.01
CA GLU A 32 -8.79 -4.97 0.47
C GLU A 32 -8.31 -5.83 -0.70
N PHE A 33 -7.18 -6.52 -0.52
CA PHE A 33 -6.68 -7.46 -1.51
C PHE A 33 -6.69 -8.90 -1.02
N THR A 34 -7.06 -9.80 -1.92
CA THR A 34 -6.75 -11.21 -1.83
C THR A 34 -5.25 -11.46 -2.04
N LEU A 35 -4.80 -12.69 -1.74
CA LEU A 35 -3.41 -13.07 -1.98
C LEU A 35 -3.03 -13.06 -3.48
N GLU A 36 -3.97 -13.41 -4.36
CA GLU A 36 -3.72 -13.35 -5.81
C GLU A 36 -3.63 -11.89 -6.29
N GLU A 37 -4.50 -11.00 -5.80
CA GLU A 37 -4.44 -9.57 -6.13
C GLU A 37 -3.14 -8.92 -5.62
N ILE A 38 -2.64 -9.33 -4.45
CA ILE A 38 -1.31 -8.90 -3.98
C ILE A 38 -0.23 -9.31 -4.97
N LEU A 39 -0.23 -10.56 -5.45
CA LEU A 39 0.78 -11.05 -6.41
C LEU A 39 0.71 -10.28 -7.73
N ASP A 40 -0.50 -10.06 -8.24
CA ASP A 40 -0.74 -9.30 -9.46
C ASP A 40 -0.28 -7.85 -9.31
N GLN A 41 -0.61 -7.21 -8.18
CA GLN A 41 -0.18 -5.84 -7.90
C GLN A 41 1.33 -5.75 -7.70
N PHE A 42 1.96 -6.77 -7.10
CA PHE A 42 3.41 -6.83 -6.94
C PHE A 42 4.11 -6.87 -8.29
N TYR A 43 3.57 -7.62 -9.26
CA TYR A 43 4.09 -7.63 -10.62
C TYR A 43 3.88 -6.29 -11.33
N LYS A 44 2.69 -5.68 -11.20
CA LYS A 44 2.40 -4.38 -11.82
C LYS A 44 3.34 -3.27 -11.33
N GLU A 45 3.69 -3.26 -10.04
CA GLU A 45 4.53 -2.22 -9.45
C GLU A 45 6.04 -2.46 -9.61
N TYR A 46 6.47 -3.72 -9.54
CA TYR A 46 7.88 -4.04 -9.37
C TYR A 46 8.43 -4.98 -10.44
N GLU A 47 7.60 -5.44 -11.39
CA GLU A 47 7.95 -6.37 -12.45
C GLU A 47 8.57 -7.69 -11.95
N VAL A 48 8.17 -8.11 -10.73
CA VAL A 48 8.65 -9.34 -10.07
C VAL A 48 7.47 -10.20 -9.66
N TYR A 49 7.60 -11.52 -9.87
CA TYR A 49 6.66 -12.52 -9.36
C TYR A 49 7.24 -13.23 -8.14
N PRO A 50 6.97 -12.76 -6.92
CA PRO A 50 7.37 -13.49 -5.72
C PRO A 50 6.57 -14.80 -5.59
N GLY A 51 7.16 -15.82 -4.96
CA GLY A 51 6.45 -17.06 -4.71
C GLY A 51 5.29 -16.86 -3.73
N LYS A 52 4.12 -17.43 -4.04
CA LYS A 52 2.90 -17.34 -3.20
C LYS A 52 3.13 -17.68 -1.73
N LYS A 53 3.94 -18.71 -1.44
CA LYS A 53 4.31 -19.06 -0.06
C LYS A 53 5.12 -17.96 0.62
N ALA A 54 6.06 -17.34 -0.10
CA ALA A 54 6.90 -16.29 0.45
C ALA A 54 6.10 -15.03 0.81
N ILE A 55 5.11 -14.66 0.00
CA ILE A 55 4.20 -13.54 0.33
C ILE A 55 3.32 -13.87 1.54
N ARG A 56 2.82 -15.12 1.67
CA ARG A 56 2.10 -15.52 2.88
C ARG A 56 2.95 -15.41 4.14
N ASP A 57 4.20 -15.88 4.07
CA ASP A 57 5.13 -15.81 5.20
C ASP A 57 5.42 -14.33 5.56
N ASP A 58 5.59 -13.46 4.56
CA ASP A 58 5.77 -12.02 4.77
C ASP A 58 4.52 -11.33 5.35
N LEU A 59 3.31 -11.69 4.91
CA LEU A 59 2.04 -11.17 5.47
C LEU A 59 1.90 -11.53 6.95
N ILE A 60 2.24 -12.76 7.33
CA ILE A 60 2.24 -13.20 8.73
C ILE A 60 3.26 -12.41 9.56
N GLU A 61 4.41 -12.07 9.00
CA GLU A 61 5.42 -11.26 9.69
C GLU A 61 4.95 -9.81 9.87
N LEU A 62 4.28 -9.23 8.86
CA LEU A 62 3.69 -7.90 8.97
C LEU A 62 2.54 -7.88 9.98
N GLU A 63 1.63 -8.88 9.97
CA GLU A 63 0.53 -9.01 10.93
C GLU A 63 1.03 -9.05 12.39
N LYS A 64 2.19 -9.66 12.64
CA LYS A 64 2.81 -9.72 13.97
C LYS A 64 3.60 -8.46 14.35
N SER A 65 3.85 -7.57 13.40
CA SER A 65 4.62 -6.36 13.62
C SER A 65 3.80 -5.34 14.41
N LEU A 66 4.43 -4.68 15.39
CA LEU A 66 3.84 -3.53 16.09
C LEU A 66 4.02 -2.21 15.32
N LEU A 67 4.74 -2.23 14.20
CA LEU A 67 5.09 -1.04 13.41
C LEU A 67 4.21 -0.85 12.19
N PHE A 68 3.53 -1.90 11.73
CA PHE A 68 2.69 -1.87 10.55
C PHE A 68 1.51 -2.82 10.75
N ASP A 69 0.34 -2.24 10.91
CA ASP A 69 -0.88 -3.01 11.08
C ASP A 69 -1.34 -3.60 9.75
N VAL A 70 -1.60 -4.91 9.73
CA VAL A 70 -2.25 -5.60 8.61
C VAL A 70 -3.55 -6.19 9.13
N THR A 71 -4.66 -5.63 8.65
CA THR A 71 -5.98 -6.18 8.91
C THR A 71 -6.19 -7.39 8.01
N VAL A 72 -6.66 -8.50 8.60
CA VAL A 72 -6.96 -9.74 7.88
C VAL A 72 -8.43 -10.07 8.04
N ASN A 73 -9.18 -9.93 6.95
CA ASN A 73 -10.61 -10.24 6.92
C ASN A 73 -10.85 -11.61 6.28
N GLN A 74 -11.73 -12.40 6.90
CA GLN A 74 -12.12 -13.70 6.39
C GLN A 74 -13.57 -13.99 6.77
N ALA A 75 -14.44 -14.21 5.77
CA ALA A 75 -15.86 -14.42 6.02
C ALA A 75 -16.15 -15.71 6.81
N LYS A 76 -15.42 -16.80 6.50
CA LYS A 76 -15.50 -18.11 7.16
C LYS A 76 -14.16 -18.84 7.05
N GLU A 77 -13.88 -19.73 8.00
CA GLU A 77 -12.74 -20.64 7.93
C GLU A 77 -12.70 -21.40 6.59
N GLY A 78 -11.52 -21.46 5.98
CA GLY A 78 -11.31 -22.08 4.66
C GLY A 78 -11.73 -21.25 3.44
N VAL A 79 -12.35 -20.08 3.64
CA VAL A 79 -12.61 -19.10 2.55
C VAL A 79 -11.38 -18.22 2.34
N GLU A 80 -11.29 -17.59 1.17
CA GLU A 80 -10.23 -16.62 0.86
C GLU A 80 -10.14 -15.50 1.91
N LYS A 81 -8.90 -15.12 2.21
CA LYS A 81 -8.56 -14.03 3.12
C LYS A 81 -8.32 -12.76 2.32
N TYR A 82 -8.76 -11.66 2.89
CA TYR A 82 -8.53 -10.30 2.42
C TYR A 82 -7.56 -9.61 3.37
N TYR A 83 -6.66 -8.81 2.81
CA TYR A 83 -5.57 -8.16 3.50
C TYR A 83 -5.60 -6.67 3.17
N SER A 84 -5.47 -5.85 4.21
CA SER A 84 -5.46 -4.39 4.06
C SER A 84 -4.61 -3.72 5.13
N HIS A 85 -4.13 -2.52 4.83
CA HIS A 85 -3.54 -1.61 5.80
C HIS A 85 -4.48 -0.43 6.06
N GLN A 86 -5.19 -0.50 7.19
CA GLN A 86 -6.25 0.43 7.54
C GLN A 86 -5.79 1.50 8.52
N GLY A 87 -4.96 1.13 9.51
CA GLY A 87 -4.46 2.07 10.53
C GLY A 87 -3.56 3.15 9.95
N ARG A 88 -4.04 4.40 9.89
CA ARG A 88 -3.27 5.57 9.44
C ARG A 88 -2.95 6.50 10.59
N LEU A 89 -1.89 7.29 10.42
CA LEU A 89 -1.56 8.35 11.38
C LEU A 89 -2.57 9.50 11.35
N PHE A 90 -3.11 9.79 10.16
CA PHE A 90 -4.12 10.81 9.94
C PHE A 90 -5.38 10.17 9.39
N GLU A 91 -6.51 10.61 9.91
CA GLU A 91 -7.81 10.32 9.31
C GLU A 91 -8.00 11.08 8.00
N ILE A 92 -8.83 10.56 7.10
CA ILE A 92 -9.03 11.18 5.77
C ILE A 92 -9.52 12.63 5.87
N HIS A 93 -10.35 12.94 6.86
CA HIS A 93 -10.87 14.30 7.06
C HIS A 93 -9.77 15.27 7.54
N GLU A 94 -8.80 14.80 8.32
CA GLU A 94 -7.65 15.60 8.77
C GLU A 94 -6.73 15.90 7.58
N LEU A 95 -6.49 14.92 6.70
CA LEU A 95 -5.73 15.13 5.47
C LEU A 95 -6.40 16.16 4.55
N ARG A 96 -7.74 16.12 4.41
CA ARG A 96 -8.49 17.12 3.65
C ARG A 96 -8.36 18.52 4.26
N LEU A 97 -8.45 18.62 5.59
CA LEU A 97 -8.23 19.88 6.30
C LEU A 97 -6.82 20.45 6.04
N LEU A 98 -5.79 19.60 6.04
CA LEU A 98 -4.42 20.02 5.72
C LEU A 98 -4.29 20.49 4.26
N ILE A 99 -4.92 19.79 3.32
CA ILE A 99 -4.96 20.19 1.90
C ILE A 99 -5.64 21.55 1.74
N ASP A 100 -6.77 21.79 2.39
CA ASP A 100 -7.50 23.05 2.32
C ASP A 100 -6.69 24.21 2.92
N ALA A 101 -6.02 23.95 4.05
CA ALA A 101 -5.17 24.93 4.71
C ALA A 101 -3.97 25.34 3.84
N VAL A 102 -3.27 24.36 3.24
CA VAL A 102 -2.16 24.59 2.33
C VAL A 102 -2.63 25.34 1.08
N SER A 103 -3.75 24.92 0.49
CA SER A 103 -4.29 25.51 -0.75
C SER A 103 -4.81 26.94 -0.55
N SER A 104 -5.22 27.30 0.67
CA SER A 104 -5.70 28.64 1.02
C SER A 104 -4.58 29.61 1.44
N ALA A 105 -3.36 29.10 1.64
CA ALA A 105 -2.24 29.88 2.15
C ALA A 105 -1.66 30.79 1.05
N LYS A 106 -2.08 32.06 1.06
CA LYS A 106 -1.69 33.09 0.06
C LYS A 106 -0.18 33.32 -0.09
N PHE A 107 0.64 32.85 0.85
CA PHE A 107 2.10 33.00 0.83
C PHE A 107 2.82 31.80 0.18
N ILE A 108 2.10 30.71 -0.12
CA ILE A 108 2.65 29.53 -0.78
C ILE A 108 2.42 29.69 -2.29
N SER A 109 3.42 29.38 -3.10
CA SER A 109 3.28 29.41 -4.56
C SER A 109 2.34 28.30 -5.04
N ASN A 110 1.80 28.43 -6.25
CA ASN A 110 0.97 27.35 -6.82
C ASN A 110 1.76 26.05 -6.97
N GLU A 111 3.03 26.14 -7.40
CA GLU A 111 3.92 24.99 -7.54
C GLU A 111 4.18 24.29 -6.20
N ASP A 112 4.47 25.06 -5.15
CA ASP A 112 4.67 24.51 -3.80
C ASP A 112 3.38 23.91 -3.24
N THR A 113 2.24 24.52 -3.52
CA THR A 113 0.91 24.03 -3.12
C THR A 113 0.65 22.65 -3.74
N GLU A 114 0.83 22.51 -5.05
CA GLU A 114 0.64 21.23 -5.75
C GLU A 114 1.60 20.15 -5.21
N SER A 115 2.86 20.51 -4.97
CA SER A 115 3.88 19.62 -4.39
C SER A 115 3.49 19.15 -2.98
N LEU A 116 3.04 20.06 -2.12
CA LEU A 116 2.63 19.75 -0.75
C LEU A 116 1.36 18.90 -0.71
N VAL A 117 0.35 19.25 -1.51
CA VAL A 117 -0.87 18.45 -1.64
C VAL A 117 -0.54 17.04 -2.12
N GLY A 118 0.37 16.89 -3.09
CA GLY A 118 0.85 15.58 -3.54
C GLY A 118 1.49 14.76 -2.42
N LYS A 119 2.29 15.38 -1.54
CA LYS A 119 2.91 14.70 -0.38
C LYS A 119 1.88 14.33 0.68
N ILE A 120 0.91 15.19 0.97
CA ILE A 120 -0.16 14.91 1.95
C ILE A 120 -1.00 13.72 1.47
N LYS A 121 -1.31 13.64 0.18
CA LYS A 121 -2.04 12.51 -0.42
C LYS A 121 -1.31 11.17 -0.28
N GLN A 122 0.01 11.14 -0.15
CA GLN A 122 0.78 9.91 0.08
C GLN A 122 0.68 9.39 1.52
N LEU A 123 0.08 10.15 2.44
CA LEU A 123 -0.14 9.73 3.82
C LEU A 123 -1.36 8.80 3.98
N THR A 124 -2.05 8.49 2.89
CA THR A 124 -3.17 7.55 2.83
C THR A 124 -3.10 6.68 1.57
N SER A 125 -4.05 5.76 1.38
CA SER A 125 -4.15 4.94 0.17
C SER A 125 -4.46 5.79 -1.06
N GLN A 126 -4.13 5.26 -2.24
CA GLN A 126 -4.50 5.92 -3.49
C GLN A 126 -6.01 6.03 -3.71
N ASN A 127 -6.81 5.12 -3.14
CA ASN A 127 -8.25 5.16 -3.32
C ASN A 127 -8.84 6.29 -2.45
N LEU A 128 -8.44 6.39 -1.18
CA LEU A 128 -8.87 7.46 -0.29
C LEU A 128 -8.36 8.84 -0.75
N ALA A 129 -7.13 8.93 -1.27
CA ALA A 129 -6.56 10.20 -1.77
C ALA A 129 -7.27 10.78 -3.01
N LYS A 130 -8.06 9.96 -3.72
CA LYS A 130 -8.85 10.37 -4.90
C LYS A 130 -10.26 10.83 -4.55
N GLN A 131 -10.77 10.47 -3.36
CA GLN A 131 -12.11 10.83 -2.89
C GLN A 131 -12.14 12.25 -2.34
#